data_AF-A0A1Q7X1Y8-F1
#
_entry.id   AF-A0A1Q7X1Y8-F1
#
_cell.length_a   1.000
_cell.length_b   1.000
_cell.length_c   1.000
_cell.angle_alpha   90.00
_cell.angle_beta   90.00
_cell.angle_gamma   90.00
#
_symmetry.space_group_name_H-M   'P 1'
#
loop_
_entity.id
_entity.type
_entity.pdbx_description
1 polymer ?
#
loop_
_entity_poly.entity_id
_entity_poly.type
_entity_poly.pdbx_seq_one_letter_code
_entity_poly.pdbx_strand_id
1 'polypeptide(L)'
;MLSHATTRDWLIPYADGMLASDERRRVDGHIAACAACAAELRQVRELNLLLVTLPAAPPLAFAPFWLKLQAVLPQRRMVRVRSLPSYRRLGLALAMATVAVLAAAGSALAAPSALPDNPLYPIKQLEESVRIALTPANGRLTYQLQLANERLREARAMAGDHKPLLAEYSLRAFRVVVDDAAAALKNPADPKAAKDALTVLRGKLEAVERENASRGDGDQDVKQLVADARGELDRIEQPETVAVPATVVIGEQANPKPAPQPTPRPTPRPKPSDREHGD
;
A
#
# COMPACT_ATOMS: atom_id res chain seq x y z
N MET A 1 -28.10 -26.04 27.33
CA MET A 1 -26.91 -26.83 27.71
C MET A 1 -26.32 -27.39 26.43
N LEU A 2 -25.05 -27.10 26.12
CA LEU A 2 -24.38 -27.66 24.94
C LEU A 2 -24.22 -29.18 25.10
N SER A 3 -24.34 -29.92 23.99
CA SER A 3 -24.03 -31.35 23.99
C SER A 3 -22.52 -31.56 24.05
N HIS A 4 -22.10 -32.77 24.46
CA HIS A 4 -20.68 -33.13 24.47
C HIS A 4 -20.05 -33.06 23.08
N ALA A 5 -20.75 -33.56 22.04
CA ALA A 5 -20.27 -33.51 20.66
C ALA A 5 -20.08 -32.08 20.16
N THR A 6 -21.06 -31.21 20.37
CA THR A 6 -20.99 -29.80 19.97
C THR A 6 -19.87 -29.05 20.70
N THR A 7 -19.67 -29.36 21.99
CA THR A 7 -18.59 -28.71 22.77
C THR A 7 -17.23 -29.12 22.25
N ARG A 8 -17.04 -30.39 21.87
CA ARG A 8 -15.79 -30.91 21.33
C ARG A 8 -15.39 -30.25 20.00
N ASP A 9 -16.34 -30.03 19.10
CA ASP A 9 -16.09 -29.31 17.83
C ASP A 9 -15.66 -27.85 18.07
N TRP A 10 -16.08 -27.27 19.19
CA TRP A 10 -15.80 -25.87 19.55
C TRP A 10 -14.53 -25.69 20.41
N LEU A 11 -13.87 -26.77 20.86
CA LEU A 11 -12.69 -26.68 21.72
C LEU A 11 -11.48 -26.00 21.05
N ILE A 12 -11.25 -26.26 19.76
CA ILE A 12 -10.15 -25.66 19.00
C ILE A 12 -10.36 -24.15 18.81
N PRO A 13 -11.48 -23.67 18.22
CA PRO A 13 -11.72 -22.22 18.10
C PRO A 13 -11.85 -21.52 19.47
N TYR A 14 -12.30 -22.23 20.51
CA TYR A 14 -12.25 -21.74 21.89
C TYR A 14 -10.80 -21.52 22.37
N ALA A 15 -9.90 -22.50 22.14
CA ALA A 15 -8.51 -22.43 22.53
C ALA A 15 -7.74 -21.33 21.78
N ASP A 16 -8.07 -21.12 20.50
CA ASP A 16 -7.48 -20.07 19.64
C ASP A 16 -8.11 -18.69 19.87
N GLY A 17 -9.16 -18.60 20.68
CA GLY A 17 -9.83 -17.36 21.06
C GLY A 17 -10.81 -16.80 20.03
N MET A 18 -11.19 -17.59 19.02
CA MET A 18 -12.01 -17.18 17.87
C MET A 18 -13.53 -17.23 18.10
N LEU A 19 -14.00 -17.75 19.24
CA LEU A 19 -15.43 -17.80 19.56
C LEU A 19 -15.96 -16.44 20.06
N ALA A 20 -17.21 -16.12 19.71
CA ALA A 20 -17.92 -14.95 20.19
C ALA A 20 -18.16 -15.02 21.72
N SER A 21 -18.41 -13.87 22.35
CA SER A 21 -18.49 -13.76 23.83
C SER A 21 -19.65 -14.56 24.46
N ASP A 22 -20.73 -14.79 23.72
CA ASP A 22 -21.87 -15.59 24.14
C ASP A 22 -21.62 -17.09 23.94
N GLU A 23 -20.96 -17.49 22.85
CA GLU A 23 -20.53 -18.86 22.59
C GLU A 23 -19.48 -19.33 23.61
N ARG A 24 -18.50 -18.47 23.91
CA ARG A 24 -17.46 -18.72 24.92
C ARG A 24 -18.09 -19.02 26.28
N ARG A 25 -19.05 -18.21 26.72
CA ARG A 25 -19.78 -18.44 27.99
C ARG A 25 -20.51 -19.78 28.03
N ARG A 26 -21.04 -20.26 26.90
CA ARG A 26 -21.71 -21.56 26.82
C ARG A 26 -20.71 -22.71 26.94
N VAL A 27 -19.54 -22.59 26.31
CA VAL A 27 -18.43 -23.56 26.44
C VAL A 27 -17.89 -23.57 27.87
N ASP A 28 -17.67 -22.38 28.47
CA ASP A 28 -17.23 -22.22 29.86
C ASP A 28 -18.16 -22.96 30.84
N GLY A 29 -19.47 -22.78 30.65
CA GLY A 29 -20.47 -23.49 31.45
C GLY A 29 -20.42 -25.01 31.28
N HIS A 30 -20.13 -25.52 30.08
CA HIS A 30 -20.04 -26.96 29.84
C HIS A 30 -18.74 -27.56 30.39
N ILE A 31 -17.58 -26.92 30.19
CA ILE A 31 -16.29 -27.43 30.68
C ILE A 31 -16.18 -27.39 32.20
N ALA A 32 -16.90 -26.48 32.87
CA ALA A 32 -17.02 -26.46 34.32
C ALA A 32 -17.74 -27.71 34.88
N ALA A 33 -18.65 -28.29 34.09
CA ALA A 33 -19.45 -29.46 34.49
C ALA A 33 -18.94 -30.79 33.89
N CYS A 34 -18.13 -30.76 32.82
CA CYS A 34 -17.66 -31.95 32.10
C CYS A 34 -16.14 -32.10 32.18
N ALA A 35 -15.67 -33.06 32.99
CA ALA A 35 -14.24 -33.35 33.16
C ALA A 35 -13.54 -33.83 31.87
N ALA A 36 -14.26 -34.52 30.98
CA ALA A 36 -13.71 -35.01 29.71
C ALA A 36 -13.37 -33.85 28.76
N CYS A 37 -14.30 -32.92 28.54
CA CYS A 37 -14.03 -31.73 27.72
C CYS A 37 -12.93 -30.84 28.32
N ALA A 38 -12.88 -30.72 29.64
CA ALA A 38 -11.81 -29.98 30.33
C ALA A 38 -10.43 -30.64 30.14
N ALA A 39 -10.37 -31.98 30.02
CA ALA A 39 -9.14 -32.71 29.76
C ALA A 39 -8.68 -32.58 28.30
N GLU A 40 -9.59 -32.70 27.34
CA GLU A 40 -9.28 -32.48 25.91
C GLU A 40 -8.76 -31.05 25.67
N LEU A 41 -9.38 -30.04 26.29
CA LEU A 41 -8.91 -28.65 26.20
C LEU A 41 -7.48 -28.47 26.74
N ARG A 42 -7.12 -29.19 27.81
CA ARG A 42 -5.76 -29.17 28.36
C ARG A 42 -4.75 -29.75 27.37
N GLN A 43 -5.09 -30.86 26.70
CA GLN A 43 -4.24 -31.48 25.67
C GLN A 43 -4.00 -30.55 24.47
N VAL A 44 -5.05 -29.87 24.00
CA VAL A 44 -4.93 -28.88 22.90
C VAL A 44 -4.01 -27.73 23.30
N ARG A 45 -4.17 -27.20 24.52
CA ARG A 45 -3.30 -26.11 25.03
C ARG A 45 -1.85 -26.56 25.21
N GLU A 46 -1.64 -27.78 25.69
CA GLU A 46 -0.31 -28.36 25.84
C GLU A 46 0.40 -28.50 24.49
N LEU A 47 -0.30 -28.98 23.46
CA LEU A 47 0.22 -29.02 22.10
C LEU A 47 0.60 -27.62 21.58
N ASN A 48 -0.27 -26.62 21.77
CA ASN A 48 0.00 -25.25 21.36
C ASN A 48 1.24 -24.67 22.08
N LEU A 49 1.44 -24.99 23.36
CA LEU A 49 2.65 -24.59 24.08
C LEU A 49 3.90 -25.26 23.49
N LEU A 50 3.84 -26.55 23.15
CA LEU A 50 4.96 -27.24 22.51
C LEU A 50 5.32 -26.61 21.15
N LEU A 51 4.32 -26.20 20.36
CA LEU A 51 4.54 -25.52 19.08
C LEU A 51 5.23 -24.16 19.27
N VAL A 52 4.89 -23.41 20.32
CA VAL A 52 5.54 -22.11 20.62
C VAL A 52 6.97 -22.29 21.13
N THR A 53 7.29 -23.43 21.74
CA THR A 53 8.67 -23.73 22.16
C THR A 53 9.59 -24.18 21.03
N LEU A 54 9.06 -24.39 19.82
CA LEU A 54 9.88 -24.72 18.67
C LEU A 54 10.78 -23.51 18.33
N PRO A 55 12.07 -23.74 18.03
CA PRO A 55 12.97 -22.68 17.62
C PRO A 55 12.41 -22.01 16.36
N ALA A 56 12.47 -20.67 16.32
CA ALA A 56 12.13 -19.92 15.12
C ALA A 56 12.91 -20.47 13.93
N ALA A 57 12.22 -20.76 12.83
CA ALA A 57 12.86 -21.24 11.62
C ALA A 57 13.97 -20.26 11.21
N PRO A 58 15.16 -20.75 10.82
CA PRO A 58 16.25 -19.86 10.42
C PRO A 58 15.80 -19.00 9.24
N PRO A 59 16.24 -17.72 9.16
CA PRO A 59 15.86 -16.85 8.06
C PRO A 59 16.35 -17.47 6.74
N LEU A 60 15.40 -17.80 5.87
CA LEU A 60 15.71 -18.28 4.53
C LEU A 60 16.27 -17.09 3.73
N ALA A 61 17.56 -17.15 3.39
CA ALA A 61 18.11 -16.23 2.42
C ALA A 61 17.41 -16.50 1.07
N PHE A 62 16.54 -15.59 0.66
CA PHE A 62 15.66 -15.78 -0.50
C PHE A 62 16.45 -16.05 -1.78
N ALA A 63 17.57 -15.36 -1.98
CA ALA A 63 18.41 -15.52 -3.17
C ALA A 63 18.98 -16.96 -3.32
N PRO A 64 19.73 -17.53 -2.35
CA PRO A 64 20.24 -18.90 -2.46
C PRO A 64 19.14 -19.97 -2.42
N PHE A 65 18.03 -19.71 -1.70
CA PHE A 65 16.85 -20.58 -1.76
C PHE A 65 16.29 -20.65 -3.17
N TRP A 66 16.08 -19.49 -3.80
CA TRP A 66 15.53 -19.39 -5.15
C TRP A 66 16.44 -20.00 -6.21
N LEU A 67 17.76 -19.82 -6.09
CA LEU A 67 18.76 -20.46 -6.96
C LEU A 67 18.69 -22.00 -6.88
N LYS A 68 18.60 -22.56 -5.67
CA LYS A 68 18.45 -24.01 -5.47
C LYS A 68 17.12 -24.51 -6.04
N LEU A 69 16.04 -23.76 -5.82
CA LEU A 69 14.72 -24.11 -6.34
C LEU A 69 14.71 -24.09 -7.88
N GLN A 70 15.30 -23.07 -8.49
CA GLN A 70 15.42 -22.97 -9.95
C GLN A 70 16.22 -24.12 -10.56
N ALA A 71 17.21 -24.66 -9.83
CA ALA A 71 17.99 -25.81 -10.27
C ALA A 71 17.22 -27.14 -10.22
N VAL A 72 16.23 -27.27 -9.31
CA VAL A 72 15.40 -28.48 -9.16
C VAL A 72 14.14 -28.42 -10.01
N LEU A 73 13.63 -27.21 -10.28
CA LEU A 73 12.47 -27.04 -11.14
C LEU A 73 12.79 -27.56 -12.55
N PRO A 74 11.92 -28.40 -13.14
CA PRO A 74 12.10 -28.85 -14.50
C PRO A 74 12.17 -27.62 -15.39
N GLN A 75 13.34 -27.35 -15.98
CA GLN A 75 13.49 -26.33 -16.99
C GLN A 75 12.44 -26.63 -18.05
N ARG A 76 11.41 -25.80 -18.13
CA ARG A 76 10.40 -25.90 -19.18
C ARG A 76 11.20 -25.98 -20.47
N ARG A 77 11.20 -27.15 -21.13
CA ARG A 77 11.73 -27.28 -22.47
C ARG A 77 10.97 -26.25 -23.27
N MET A 78 11.65 -25.15 -23.60
CA MET A 78 11.12 -24.19 -24.56
C MET A 78 10.92 -25.01 -25.82
N VAL A 79 9.66 -25.35 -26.10
CA VAL A 79 9.28 -25.96 -27.37
C VAL A 79 9.81 -24.96 -28.39
N ARG A 80 10.87 -25.36 -29.11
CA ARG A 80 11.44 -24.55 -30.18
C ARG A 80 10.38 -24.49 -31.26
N VAL A 81 9.49 -23.51 -31.17
CA VAL A 81 8.44 -23.29 -32.15
C VAL A 81 9.16 -22.99 -33.45
N ARG A 82 8.95 -23.86 -34.45
CA ARG A 82 9.50 -23.69 -35.79
C ARG A 82 9.17 -22.27 -36.22
N SER A 83 10.21 -21.50 -36.56
CA SER A 83 10.09 -20.15 -37.10
C SER A 83 9.04 -20.12 -38.21
N LEU A 84 7.90 -19.48 -37.93
CA LEU A 84 6.86 -19.24 -38.93
C LEU A 84 7.38 -18.23 -39.96
N PRO A 85 7.02 -18.39 -41.26
CA PRO A 85 7.43 -17.45 -42.30
C PRO A 85 6.87 -16.05 -42.03
N SER A 86 7.60 -15.01 -42.43
CA SER A 86 7.37 -13.61 -42.03
C SER A 86 5.96 -13.09 -42.33
N TYR A 87 5.31 -13.56 -43.40
CA TYR A 87 3.92 -13.20 -43.72
C TYR A 87 2.90 -13.79 -42.73
N ARG A 88 3.16 -14.99 -42.18
CA ARG A 88 2.36 -15.58 -41.09
C ARG A 88 2.60 -14.87 -39.77
N ARG A 89 3.82 -14.37 -39.53
CA ARG A 89 4.11 -13.55 -38.34
C ARG A 89 3.39 -12.21 -38.40
N LEU A 90 3.30 -11.58 -39.58
CA LEU A 90 2.55 -10.35 -39.76
C LEU A 90 1.05 -10.57 -39.56
N GLY A 91 0.50 -11.65 -40.13
CA GLY A 91 -0.89 -12.04 -39.92
C GLY A 91 -1.21 -12.38 -38.45
N LEU A 92 -0.30 -13.09 -37.76
CA LEU A 92 -0.41 -13.36 -36.32
C LEU A 92 -0.27 -12.09 -35.49
N ALA A 93 0.63 -11.17 -35.84
CA ALA A 93 0.79 -9.90 -35.15
C ALA A 93 -0.47 -9.04 -35.32
N LEU A 94 -1.05 -9.00 -36.51
CA LEU A 94 -2.30 -8.30 -36.77
C LEU A 94 -3.47 -8.94 -36.02
N ALA A 95 -3.55 -10.28 -35.99
CA ALA A 95 -4.57 -11.02 -35.25
C ALA A 95 -4.42 -10.85 -33.73
N MET A 96 -3.19 -10.84 -33.22
CA MET A 96 -2.92 -10.56 -31.80
C MET A 96 -3.21 -9.11 -31.46
N ALA A 97 -2.92 -8.17 -32.36
CA ALA A 97 -3.27 -6.76 -32.19
C ALA A 97 -4.78 -6.57 -32.21
N THR A 98 -5.52 -7.23 -33.10
CA THR A 98 -6.98 -7.16 -33.14
C THR A 98 -7.60 -7.83 -31.92
N VAL A 99 -7.10 -8.98 -31.48
CA VAL A 99 -7.52 -9.61 -30.22
C VAL A 99 -7.20 -8.73 -29.02
N ALA A 100 -6.04 -8.09 -28.97
CA ALA A 100 -5.69 -7.15 -27.90
C ALA A 100 -6.59 -5.91 -27.92
N VAL A 101 -6.90 -5.36 -29.10
CA VAL A 101 -7.83 -4.24 -29.27
C VAL A 101 -9.27 -4.64 -28.90
N LEU A 102 -9.72 -5.83 -29.30
CA LEU A 102 -11.05 -6.37 -28.97
C LEU A 102 -11.15 -6.74 -27.48
N ALA A 103 -10.10 -7.27 -26.88
CA ALA A 103 -10.04 -7.53 -25.44
C ALA A 103 -10.01 -6.22 -24.65
N ALA A 104 -9.26 -5.22 -25.11
CA ALA A 104 -9.25 -3.88 -24.52
C ALA A 104 -10.61 -3.18 -24.66
N ALA A 105 -11.26 -3.24 -25.83
CA ALA A 105 -12.58 -2.66 -26.08
C ALA A 105 -13.70 -3.40 -25.34
N GLY A 106 -13.64 -4.74 -25.25
CA GLY A 106 -14.60 -5.56 -24.52
C GLY A 106 -14.48 -5.39 -22.99
N SER A 107 -13.27 -5.11 -22.49
CA SER A 107 -13.04 -4.79 -21.08
C SER A 107 -13.47 -3.37 -20.73
N ALA A 108 -13.39 -2.41 -21.66
CA ALA A 108 -13.71 -1.00 -21.41
C ALA A 108 -15.17 -0.75 -20.99
N LEU A 109 -16.11 -1.67 -21.28
CA LEU A 109 -17.52 -1.50 -20.93
C LEU A 109 -17.88 -2.00 -19.52
N ALA A 110 -17.01 -2.77 -18.85
CA ALA A 110 -17.28 -3.32 -17.50
C ALA A 110 -16.09 -3.24 -16.52
N ALA A 111 -14.86 -3.04 -16.98
CA ALA A 111 -13.69 -2.88 -16.12
C ALA A 111 -13.69 -1.60 -15.26
N PRO A 112 -14.22 -0.43 -15.69
CA PRO A 112 -14.20 0.77 -14.86
C PRO A 112 -14.96 0.61 -13.55
N SER A 113 -15.99 -0.24 -13.55
CA SER A 113 -16.82 -0.56 -12.38
C SER A 113 -16.39 -1.83 -11.65
N ALA A 114 -15.28 -2.48 -12.05
CA ALA A 114 -14.78 -3.66 -11.36
C ALA A 114 -14.43 -3.30 -9.91
N LEU A 115 -15.06 -4.04 -8.99
CA LEU A 115 -14.79 -4.00 -7.56
C LEU A 115 -13.68 -5.01 -7.22
N PRO A 116 -13.05 -4.91 -6.03
CA PRO A 116 -11.96 -5.80 -5.63
C PRO A 116 -12.28 -7.30 -5.67
N ASP A 117 -13.56 -7.68 -5.65
CA ASP A 117 -14.03 -9.06 -5.74
C ASP A 117 -14.19 -9.58 -7.18
N ASN A 118 -14.01 -8.73 -8.19
CA ASN A 118 -14.21 -9.06 -9.59
C ASN A 118 -12.92 -9.61 -10.24
N PRO A 119 -12.98 -10.67 -11.06
CA PRO A 119 -11.80 -11.23 -11.74
C PRO A 119 -11.07 -10.24 -12.67
N LEU A 120 -11.74 -9.19 -13.14
CA LEU A 120 -11.15 -8.15 -13.99
C LEU A 120 -10.46 -7.04 -13.19
N TYR A 121 -10.51 -7.08 -11.86
CA TYR A 121 -9.93 -6.04 -11.01
C TYR A 121 -8.41 -5.85 -11.18
N PRO A 122 -7.58 -6.90 -11.35
CA PRO A 122 -6.16 -6.72 -11.65
C PRO A 122 -5.90 -5.95 -12.95
N ILE A 123 -6.79 -6.08 -13.94
CA ILE A 123 -6.69 -5.36 -15.22
C ILE A 123 -7.00 -3.87 -15.00
N LYS A 124 -8.01 -3.54 -14.18
CA LYS A 124 -8.31 -2.16 -13.77
C LYS A 124 -7.09 -1.51 -13.12
N GLN A 125 -6.46 -2.20 -12.17
CA GLN A 125 -5.27 -1.69 -11.49
C GLN A 125 -4.10 -1.44 -12.46
N LEU A 126 -3.90 -2.31 -13.45
CA LEU A 126 -2.89 -2.12 -14.47
C LEU A 126 -3.19 -0.89 -15.33
N GLU A 127 -4.45 -0.72 -15.77
CA GLU A 127 -4.87 0.45 -16.55
C GLU A 127 -4.63 1.76 -15.78
N GLU A 128 -4.99 1.79 -14.51
CA GLU A 128 -4.79 2.96 -13.62
C GLU A 128 -3.30 3.25 -13.41
N SER A 129 -2.47 2.21 -13.26
CA SER A 129 -1.02 2.32 -13.12
C SER A 129 -0.36 2.89 -14.39
N VAL A 130 -0.82 2.48 -15.57
CA VAL A 130 -0.36 3.04 -16.84
C VAL A 130 -0.83 4.49 -16.98
N ARG A 131 -2.09 4.78 -16.61
CA ARG A 131 -2.65 6.12 -16.69
C ARG A 131 -1.91 7.11 -15.79
N ILE A 132 -1.59 6.76 -14.54
CA ILE A 132 -0.82 7.64 -13.66
C ILE A 132 0.62 7.85 -14.15
N ALA A 133 1.24 6.83 -14.77
CA ALA A 133 2.59 6.93 -15.32
C ALA A 133 2.65 7.88 -16.53
N LEU A 134 1.62 7.89 -17.36
CA LEU A 134 1.51 8.75 -18.54
C LEU A 134 0.92 10.14 -18.25
N THR A 135 0.32 10.33 -17.06
CA THR A 135 -0.28 11.62 -16.68
C THR A 135 0.81 12.67 -16.42
N PRO A 136 0.80 13.82 -17.13
CA PRO A 136 1.78 14.87 -16.92
C PRO A 136 1.70 15.49 -15.51
N ALA A 137 2.79 16.09 -15.03
CA ALA A 137 2.93 16.59 -13.66
C ALA A 137 1.82 17.58 -13.25
N ASN A 138 1.35 18.43 -14.16
CA ASN A 138 0.30 19.41 -13.91
C ASN A 138 -1.11 18.79 -13.70
N GLY A 139 -1.37 17.60 -14.27
CA GLY A 139 -2.63 16.88 -14.11
C GLY A 139 -2.58 15.74 -13.09
N ARG A 140 -1.39 15.42 -12.58
CA ARG A 140 -1.15 14.24 -11.74
C ARG A 140 -1.91 14.30 -10.41
N LEU A 141 -1.89 15.45 -9.73
CA LEU A 141 -2.62 15.64 -8.47
C LEU A 141 -4.13 15.41 -8.66
N THR A 142 -4.72 16.01 -9.70
CA THR A 142 -6.14 15.83 -10.02
C THR A 142 -6.48 14.36 -10.25
N TYR A 143 -5.65 13.64 -11.01
CA TYR A 143 -5.85 12.21 -11.26
C TYR A 143 -5.69 11.37 -9.99
N GLN A 144 -4.70 11.66 -9.14
CA GLN A 144 -4.53 10.99 -7.84
C GLN A 144 -5.74 11.20 -6.94
N LEU A 145 -6.30 12.40 -6.86
CA LEU A 145 -7.52 12.68 -6.10
C LEU A 145 -8.73 11.92 -6.64
N GLN A 146 -8.85 11.78 -7.97
CA GLN A 146 -9.88 10.95 -8.60
C GLN A 146 -9.69 9.47 -8.25
N LEU A 147 -8.46 8.97 -8.27
CA LEU A 147 -8.14 7.59 -7.91
C LEU A 147 -8.43 7.31 -6.43
N ALA A 148 -8.07 8.22 -5.53
CA ALA A 148 -8.39 8.15 -4.10
C ALA A 148 -9.92 8.10 -3.88
N ASN A 149 -10.65 8.95 -4.61
CA ASN A 149 -12.10 8.99 -4.58
C ASN A 149 -12.75 7.66 -5.02
N GLU A 150 -12.13 6.99 -5.99
CA GLU A 150 -12.52 5.67 -6.48
C GLU A 150 -12.23 4.57 -5.45
N ARG A 151 -11.07 4.60 -4.78
CA ARG A 151 -10.77 3.66 -3.68
C ARG A 151 -11.75 3.74 -2.54
N LEU A 152 -12.21 4.94 -2.16
CA LEU A 152 -13.25 5.09 -1.15
C LEU A 152 -14.62 4.57 -1.63
N ARG A 153 -14.92 4.68 -2.93
CA ARG A 153 -16.14 4.11 -3.53
C ARG A 153 -16.12 2.59 -3.45
N GLU A 154 -14.99 1.98 -3.80
CA GLU A 154 -14.77 0.53 -3.69
C GLU A 154 -14.86 0.07 -2.24
N ALA A 155 -14.17 0.77 -1.32
CA ALA A 155 -14.21 0.45 0.11
C ALA A 155 -15.64 0.48 0.67
N ARG A 156 -16.42 1.50 0.29
CA ARG A 156 -17.82 1.61 0.72
C ARG A 156 -18.68 0.48 0.16
N ALA A 157 -18.51 0.14 -1.12
CA ALA A 157 -19.22 -0.97 -1.73
C ALA A 157 -18.91 -2.29 -1.02
N MET A 158 -17.63 -2.57 -0.76
CA MET A 158 -17.21 -3.78 -0.03
C MET A 158 -17.70 -3.80 1.42
N ALA A 159 -17.74 -2.64 2.10
CA ALA A 159 -18.31 -2.52 3.44
C ALA A 159 -19.82 -2.84 3.41
N GLY A 160 -20.57 -2.31 2.44
CA GLY A 160 -22.00 -2.59 2.25
C GLY A 160 -22.29 -4.04 1.88
N ASP A 161 -21.39 -4.67 1.11
CA ASP A 161 -21.47 -6.08 0.73
C ASP A 161 -20.94 -7.04 1.81
N HIS A 162 -20.60 -6.54 3.00
CA HIS A 162 -20.12 -7.31 4.15
C HIS A 162 -18.81 -8.07 3.88
N LYS A 163 -17.90 -7.42 3.14
CA LYS A 163 -16.57 -7.95 2.81
C LYS A 163 -15.51 -7.06 3.46
N PRO A 164 -15.35 -7.08 4.80
CA PRO A 164 -14.51 -6.13 5.52
C PRO A 164 -13.05 -6.18 5.10
N LEU A 165 -12.50 -7.38 4.81
CA LEU A 165 -11.13 -7.53 4.30
C LEU A 165 -10.91 -6.83 2.95
N LEU A 166 -11.92 -6.82 2.08
CA LEU A 166 -11.84 -6.12 0.78
C LEU A 166 -12.06 -4.61 0.95
N ALA A 167 -12.89 -4.21 1.91
CA ALA A 167 -13.05 -2.80 2.28
C ALA A 167 -11.73 -2.24 2.85
N GLU A 168 -11.10 -2.98 3.76
CA GLU A 168 -9.77 -2.69 4.28
C GLU A 168 -8.74 -2.59 3.16
N TYR A 169 -8.72 -3.56 2.23
CA TYR A 169 -7.80 -3.53 1.10
C TYR A 169 -7.92 -2.23 0.28
N SER A 170 -9.15 -1.81 -0.04
CA SER A 170 -9.39 -0.54 -0.75
C SER A 170 -9.04 0.69 0.11
N LEU A 171 -9.24 0.67 1.43
CA LEU A 171 -8.83 1.75 2.33
C LEU A 171 -7.31 1.89 2.42
N ARG A 172 -6.56 0.78 2.46
CA ARG A 172 -5.10 0.81 2.41
C ARG A 172 -4.62 1.38 1.07
N ALA A 173 -5.25 0.98 -0.04
CA ALA A 173 -4.95 1.54 -1.36
C ALA A 173 -5.26 3.05 -1.44
N PHE A 174 -6.34 3.51 -0.80
CA PHE A 174 -6.65 4.94 -0.67
C PHE A 174 -5.51 5.71 0.03
N ARG A 175 -5.04 5.22 1.18
CA ARG A 175 -3.96 5.87 1.95
C ARG A 175 -2.69 6.02 1.13
N VAL A 176 -2.27 4.96 0.42
CA VAL A 176 -1.11 5.01 -0.48
C VAL A 176 -1.26 6.13 -1.54
N VAL A 177 -2.44 6.27 -2.15
CA VAL A 177 -2.68 7.32 -3.16
C VAL A 177 -2.64 8.72 -2.55
N VAL A 178 -3.14 8.89 -1.32
CA VAL A 178 -3.12 10.18 -0.60
C VAL A 178 -1.71 10.53 -0.14
N ASP A 179 -0.96 9.57 0.41
CA ASP A 179 0.45 9.72 0.78
C ASP A 179 1.29 10.15 -0.43
N ASP A 180 1.10 9.51 -1.59
CA ASP A 180 1.76 9.88 -2.85
C ASP A 180 1.37 11.28 -3.36
N ALA A 181 0.17 11.75 -2.99
CA ALA A 181 -0.33 13.09 -3.35
C ALA A 181 0.01 14.16 -2.29
N ALA A 182 0.45 13.77 -1.09
CA ALA A 182 0.58 14.65 0.06
C ALA A 182 1.50 15.84 -0.21
N ALA A 183 2.64 15.62 -0.87
CA ALA A 183 3.58 16.69 -1.22
C ALA A 183 2.95 17.72 -2.17
N ALA A 184 2.16 17.27 -3.16
CA ALA A 184 1.46 18.15 -4.09
C ALA A 184 0.24 18.84 -3.45
N LEU A 185 -0.38 18.20 -2.44
CA LEU A 185 -1.49 18.76 -1.68
C LEU A 185 -1.06 19.86 -0.70
N LYS A 186 0.19 19.87 -0.24
CA LYS A 186 0.73 20.95 0.60
C LYS A 186 0.82 22.28 -0.15
N ASN A 187 1.17 22.23 -1.45
CA ASN A 187 1.31 23.41 -2.31
C ASN A 187 0.61 23.18 -3.66
N PRO A 188 -0.73 23.11 -3.69
CA PRO A 188 -1.47 22.81 -4.91
C PRO A 188 -1.52 24.02 -5.84
N ALA A 189 -1.54 23.76 -7.15
CA ALA A 189 -1.70 24.82 -8.15
C ALA A 189 -3.06 25.55 -8.03
N ASP A 190 -4.10 24.84 -7.59
CA ASP A 190 -5.42 25.38 -7.26
C ASP A 190 -5.79 25.00 -5.80
N PRO A 191 -5.54 25.90 -4.83
CA PRO A 191 -5.84 25.65 -3.42
C PRO A 191 -7.31 25.45 -3.11
N LYS A 192 -8.22 26.08 -3.87
CA LYS A 192 -9.65 25.94 -3.64
C LYS A 192 -10.12 24.56 -4.09
N ALA A 193 -9.76 24.16 -5.30
CA ALA A 193 -10.10 22.83 -5.82
C ALA A 193 -9.52 21.71 -4.93
N ALA A 194 -8.30 21.87 -4.41
CA ALA A 194 -7.70 20.91 -3.49
C ALA A 194 -8.49 20.79 -2.17
N LYS A 195 -8.89 21.92 -1.56
CA LYS A 195 -9.71 21.92 -0.34
C LYS A 195 -11.09 21.29 -0.56
N ASP A 196 -11.73 21.63 -1.67
CA ASP A 196 -13.03 21.06 -2.04
C ASP A 196 -12.90 19.53 -2.21
N ALA A 197 -11.84 19.05 -2.86
CA ALA A 197 -11.57 17.63 -3.02
C ALA A 197 -11.31 16.92 -1.68
N LEU A 198 -10.51 17.49 -0.78
CA LEU A 198 -10.26 16.93 0.56
C LEU A 198 -11.57 16.83 1.37
N THR A 199 -12.43 17.84 1.28
CA THR A 199 -13.76 17.82 1.91
C THR A 199 -14.62 16.67 1.38
N VAL A 200 -14.61 16.44 0.06
CA VAL A 200 -15.31 15.31 -0.58
C VAL A 200 -14.75 13.97 -0.09
N LEU A 201 -13.42 13.82 0.02
CA LEU A 201 -12.80 12.59 0.50
C LEU A 201 -13.19 12.29 1.96
N ARG A 202 -13.21 13.30 2.84
CA ARG A 202 -13.67 13.14 4.24
C ARG A 202 -15.11 12.64 4.31
N GLY A 203 -16.03 13.26 3.58
CA GLY A 203 -17.43 12.84 3.56
C GLY A 203 -17.62 11.41 3.05
N LYS A 204 -16.75 10.94 2.15
CA LYS A 204 -16.76 9.55 1.68
C LYS A 204 -16.16 8.57 2.69
N LEU A 205 -15.10 8.93 3.40
CA LEU A 205 -14.56 8.12 4.51
C LEU A 205 -15.64 7.89 5.58
N GLU A 206 -16.39 8.93 5.96
CA GLU A 206 -17.53 8.81 6.88
C GLU A 206 -18.64 7.91 6.32
N ALA A 207 -18.84 7.89 5.00
CA ALA A 207 -19.80 6.98 4.38
C ALA A 207 -19.33 5.52 4.45
N VAL A 208 -18.03 5.23 4.30
CA VAL A 208 -17.46 3.88 4.50
C VAL A 208 -17.67 3.42 5.94
N GLU A 209 -17.37 4.29 6.91
CA GLU A 209 -17.52 3.98 8.34
C GLU A 209 -18.98 3.67 8.71
N ARG A 210 -19.93 4.49 8.24
CA ARG A 210 -21.36 4.25 8.46
C ARG A 210 -21.83 2.93 7.87
N GLU A 211 -21.36 2.59 6.68
CA GLU A 211 -21.72 1.34 6.02
C GLU A 211 -21.18 0.13 6.82
N ASN A 212 -19.92 0.20 7.24
CA ASN A 212 -19.28 -0.81 8.07
C ASN A 212 -20.00 -0.98 9.43
N ALA A 213 -20.51 0.10 10.03
CA ALA A 213 -21.17 0.06 11.33
C ALA A 213 -22.62 -0.47 11.32
N SER A 214 -23.27 -0.55 10.15
CA SER A 214 -24.73 -0.69 10.01
C SER A 214 -25.36 -1.97 10.58
N ARG A 215 -24.58 -3.01 10.93
CA ARG A 215 -25.10 -4.28 11.51
C ARG A 215 -24.57 -4.66 12.89
N GLY A 216 -23.85 -3.78 13.58
CA GLY A 216 -23.42 -4.02 14.97
C GLY A 216 -22.17 -4.90 15.14
N ASP A 217 -21.64 -5.45 14.05
CA ASP A 217 -20.35 -6.18 13.99
C ASP A 217 -19.35 -5.45 13.07
N GLY A 218 -19.35 -4.12 13.13
CA GLY A 218 -18.48 -3.31 12.27
C GLY A 218 -17.03 -3.59 12.58
N ASP A 219 -16.30 -4.06 11.56
CA ASP A 219 -14.92 -4.51 11.66
C ASP A 219 -14.03 -3.41 12.26
N GLN A 220 -13.29 -3.77 13.32
CA GLN A 220 -12.49 -2.83 14.09
C GLN A 220 -11.28 -2.31 13.30
N ASP A 221 -10.74 -3.12 12.38
CA ASP A 221 -9.60 -2.74 11.55
C ASP A 221 -10.03 -1.72 10.50
N VAL A 222 -11.21 -1.90 9.90
CA VAL A 222 -11.81 -0.91 8.98
C VAL A 222 -12.05 0.43 9.70
N LYS A 223 -12.56 0.40 10.94
CA LYS A 223 -12.75 1.62 11.75
C LYS A 223 -11.43 2.32 12.04
N GLN A 224 -10.41 1.57 12.44
CA GLN A 224 -9.08 2.12 12.72
C GLN A 224 -8.48 2.75 11.46
N LEU A 225 -8.58 2.09 10.30
CA LEU A 225 -8.08 2.61 9.03
C LEU A 225 -8.79 3.88 8.58
N VAL A 226 -10.10 3.98 8.78
CA VAL A 226 -10.84 5.22 8.49
C VAL A 226 -10.41 6.36 9.43
N ALA A 227 -10.22 6.07 10.72
CA ALA A 227 -9.75 7.06 11.69
C ALA A 227 -8.33 7.56 11.34
N ASP A 228 -7.42 6.65 11.02
CA ASP A 228 -6.05 6.96 10.56
C ASP A 228 -6.08 7.83 9.30
N ALA A 229 -6.87 7.43 8.31
CA ALA A 229 -7.03 8.15 7.05
C ALA A 229 -7.59 9.57 7.23
N ARG A 230 -8.58 9.73 8.13
CA ARG A 230 -9.11 11.06 8.48
C ARG A 230 -8.01 11.93 9.11
N GLY A 231 -7.26 11.37 10.06
CA GLY A 231 -6.14 12.08 10.69
C GLY A 231 -5.04 12.47 9.69
N GLU A 232 -4.81 11.68 8.66
CA GLU A 232 -3.88 11.98 7.57
C GLU A 232 -4.34 13.17 6.73
N LEU A 233 -5.62 13.19 6.30
CA LEU A 233 -6.20 14.33 5.59
C LEU A 233 -6.15 15.64 6.41
N ASP A 234 -6.38 15.54 7.72
CA ASP A 234 -6.32 16.70 8.62
C ASP A 234 -4.90 17.24 8.79
N ARG A 235 -3.88 16.37 8.80
CA ARG A 235 -2.47 16.78 8.79
C ARG A 235 -2.07 17.45 7.48
N ILE A 236 -2.64 17.04 6.35
CA ILE A 236 -2.34 17.65 5.05
C ILE A 236 -2.95 19.05 4.94
N GLU A 237 -4.17 19.26 5.47
CA GLU A 237 -4.85 20.55 5.39
C GLU A 237 -4.34 21.58 6.40
N GLN A 238 -3.87 21.13 7.57
CA GLN A 238 -3.22 22.03 8.51
C GLN A 238 -1.95 22.56 7.84
N PRO A 239 -1.80 23.89 7.68
CA PRO A 239 -0.49 24.43 7.36
C PRO A 239 0.42 23.94 8.47
N GLU A 240 1.59 23.41 8.12
CA GLU A 240 2.68 23.31 9.08
C GLU A 240 2.86 24.74 9.62
N THR A 241 2.21 25.08 10.73
CA THR A 241 2.75 26.05 11.65
C THR A 241 4.05 25.40 12.04
N VAL A 242 5.10 25.73 11.29
CA VAL A 242 6.47 25.60 11.72
C VAL A 242 6.46 26.35 13.05
N ALA A 243 6.25 25.61 14.13
CA ALA A 243 6.80 25.97 15.40
C ALA A 243 8.28 26.03 15.09
N VAL A 244 8.75 27.24 14.77
CA VAL A 244 10.16 27.58 14.81
C VAL A 244 10.57 27.04 16.17
N PRO A 245 11.39 25.98 16.26
CA PRO A 245 11.85 25.56 17.56
C PRO A 245 12.50 26.80 18.14
N ALA A 246 11.98 27.23 19.30
CA ALA A 246 12.53 28.33 20.05
C ALA A 246 14.03 28.14 20.02
N THR A 247 14.72 29.13 19.44
CA THR A 247 16.17 29.19 19.41
C THR A 247 16.66 28.83 20.80
N VAL A 248 17.21 27.61 20.92
CA VAL A 248 17.95 27.24 22.11
C VAL A 248 19.11 28.22 22.12
N VAL A 249 19.04 29.20 23.02
CA VAL A 249 20.17 30.05 23.37
C VAL A 249 21.15 29.14 24.09
N ILE A 250 21.97 28.44 23.30
CA ILE A 250 23.18 27.77 23.77
C ILE A 250 24.21 28.89 23.92
N GLY A 251 24.72 29.03 25.15
CA GLY A 251 25.59 30.12 25.56
C GLY A 251 26.79 30.34 24.64
N GLU A 252 27.09 31.63 24.45
CA GLU A 252 28.39 32.25 24.23
C GLU A 252 29.56 31.27 23.95
N GLN A 253 29.70 30.81 22.70
CA GLN A 253 30.95 30.25 22.22
C GLN A 253 31.69 31.31 21.40
N ALA A 254 32.90 31.60 21.87
CA ALA A 254 33.81 32.60 21.34
C ALA A 254 34.01 32.49 19.83
N ASN A 255 33.90 33.64 19.17
CA ASN A 255 34.16 33.86 17.75
C ASN A 255 35.60 33.44 17.37
N PRO A 256 35.81 32.48 16.44
CA PRO A 256 37.13 32.29 15.86
C PRO A 256 37.43 33.43 14.87
N LYS A 257 38.57 34.08 15.10
CA LYS A 257 39.20 35.13 14.29
C LYS A 257 39.15 34.82 12.78
N PRO A 258 38.81 35.79 11.90
CA PRO A 258 38.80 35.57 10.45
C PRO A 258 40.19 35.19 9.94
N ALA A 259 40.26 34.14 9.14
CA ALA A 259 41.46 33.79 8.38
C ALA A 259 41.77 34.90 7.34
N PRO A 260 43.05 35.25 7.11
CA PRO A 260 43.43 36.28 6.15
C PRO A 260 43.11 35.86 4.71
N GLN A 261 42.59 36.81 3.92
CA GLN A 261 42.32 36.65 2.50
C GLN A 261 43.61 36.37 1.70
N PRO A 262 43.58 35.50 0.68
CA PRO A 262 44.69 35.34 -0.24
C PRO A 262 44.82 36.57 -1.16
N THR A 263 45.96 37.26 -1.07
CA THR A 263 46.37 38.33 -1.99
C THR A 263 46.50 37.80 -3.43
N PRO A 264 45.96 38.50 -4.45
CA PRO A 264 46.18 38.14 -5.84
C PRO A 264 47.65 38.39 -6.24
N ARG A 265 48.23 37.39 -6.91
CA ARG A 265 49.60 37.40 -7.45
C ARG A 265 49.70 38.41 -8.60
N PRO A 266 50.70 39.31 -8.64
CA PRO A 266 50.87 40.24 -9.75
C PRO A 266 51.33 39.49 -11.02
N THR A 267 50.63 39.77 -12.11
CA THR A 267 50.95 39.31 -13.48
C THR A 267 52.28 39.91 -13.94
N PRO A 268 53.22 39.12 -14.52
CA PRO A 268 54.43 39.69 -15.11
C PRO A 268 54.11 40.54 -16.34
N ARG A 269 54.62 41.76 -16.35
CA ARG A 269 54.57 42.72 -17.46
C ARG A 269 55.47 42.22 -18.61
N PRO A 270 55.05 42.27 -19.89
CA PRO A 270 55.92 41.94 -21.00
C PRO A 270 57.05 42.98 -21.15
N LYS A 271 58.28 42.51 -21.40
CA LYS A 271 59.43 43.37 -21.73
C LYS A 271 59.24 43.98 -23.12
N PRO A 272 59.63 45.26 -23.33
CA PRO A 272 59.72 45.82 -24.66
C PRO A 272 60.95 45.23 -25.37
N SER A 273 60.74 44.68 -26.57
CA SER A 273 61.83 44.40 -27.50
C SER A 273 62.20 45.71 -28.19
N ASP A 274 63.42 46.18 -27.94
CA ASP A 274 63.99 47.33 -28.62
C ASP A 274 64.00 47.11 -30.13
N ARG A 275 63.58 48.16 -30.84
CA ARG A 275 63.77 48.33 -32.26
C ARG A 275 65.11 49.04 -32.45
N GLU A 276 65.82 48.61 -33.49
CA GLU A 276 66.62 49.42 -34.44
C GLU A 276 68.16 49.48 -34.36
N HIS A 277 68.75 49.06 -35.50
CA HIS A 277 69.80 49.69 -36.33
C HIS A 277 71.29 49.30 -36.23
N GLY A 278 71.86 49.02 -37.43
CA GLY A 278 73.27 49.17 -37.86
C GLY A 278 74.24 48.08 -37.41
N ASP A 279 75.05 47.41 -38.24
CA ASP A 279 75.52 47.57 -39.62
C ASP A 279 75.76 46.19 -40.27
#